data_AF-A0A8X7R8I4-F1
#
_entry.id   AF-A0A8X7R8I4-F1
#
_cell.length_a   1.000
_cell.length_b   1.000
_cell.length_c   1.000
_cell.angle_alpha   90.00
_cell.angle_beta   90.00
_cell.angle_gamma   90.00
#
_symmetry.space_group_name_H-M   'P 1'
#
loop_
_entity.id
_entity.type
_entity.pdbx_description
1 polymer ?
#
loop_
_entity_poly.entity_id
_entity_poly.type
_entity_poly.pdbx_seq_one_letter_code
_entity_poly.pdbx_strand_id
1 'polypeptide(L)'
;MSGFRAFKAKVPIEWSQNLYITLVRGLPGTRKLHRRTLEAMGLRRCHRTVLHSNTSSIRGMIQQVKRMVVVETEEMYKAAKS
;
A
#
# COMPACT_ATOMS: atom_id res chain seq x y z
N MET A 1 -20.38 8.19 10.96
CA MET A 1 -19.60 7.10 10.29
C MET A 1 -18.46 7.73 9.51
N SER A 2 -17.23 7.21 9.59
CA SER A 2 -16.09 7.74 8.81
C SER A 2 -16.35 7.61 7.31
N GLY A 3 -16.19 8.71 6.56
CA GLY A 3 -16.39 8.74 5.10
C GLY A 3 -15.55 7.71 4.33
N PHE A 4 -14.40 7.31 4.89
CA PHE A 4 -13.54 6.26 4.32
C PHE A 4 -14.21 4.87 4.30
N ARG A 5 -15.03 4.54 5.30
CA ARG A 5 -15.78 3.27 5.33
C ARG A 5 -16.91 3.27 4.30
N ALA A 6 -17.54 4.42 4.08
CA ALA A 6 -18.57 4.57 3.05
C ALA A 6 -17.98 4.49 1.63
N PHE A 7 -16.78 5.05 1.41
CA PHE A 7 -16.05 4.93 0.15
C PHE A 7 -15.67 3.47 -0.15
N LYS A 8 -15.06 2.77 0.81
CA LYS A 8 -14.72 1.35 0.67
C LYS A 8 -15.93 0.43 0.44
N ALA A 9 -17.13 0.83 0.86
CA ALA A 9 -18.35 0.08 0.58
C ALA A 9 -18.84 0.24 -0.87
N LYS A 10 -18.44 1.30 -1.57
CA LYS A 10 -18.85 1.59 -2.95
C LYS A 10 -17.88 1.07 -4.02
N VAL A 11 -16.63 0.78 -3.64
CA VAL A 11 -15.62 0.27 -4.59
C VAL A 11 -15.38 -1.21 -4.34
N PRO A 12 -15.50 -2.08 -5.36
CA PRO A 12 -15.31 -3.51 -5.18
C PRO A 12 -13.83 -3.84 -4.93
N ILE A 13 -13.56 -4.75 -3.99
CA ILE A 13 -12.22 -5.27 -3.73
C ILE A 13 -11.98 -6.42 -4.71
N GLU A 14 -11.50 -6.06 -5.91
CA GLU A 14 -11.22 -7.02 -6.98
C GLU A 14 -9.73 -7.28 -7.15
N TRP A 15 -9.42 -8.40 -7.80
CA TRP A 15 -8.05 -8.72 -8.15
C TRP A 15 -7.57 -7.77 -9.23
N SER A 16 -6.47 -7.05 -8.98
CA SER A 16 -5.88 -6.13 -9.95
C SER A 16 -4.48 -6.60 -10.34
N GLN A 17 -4.10 -6.33 -11.59
CA GLN A 17 -2.73 -6.55 -12.08
C GLN A 17 -1.73 -5.62 -11.40
N ASN A 18 -2.20 -4.49 -10.86
CA ASN A 18 -1.37 -3.45 -10.26
C ASN A 18 -1.82 -3.15 -8.83
N LEU A 19 -0.85 -2.88 -7.95
CA LEU A 19 -1.09 -2.50 -6.57
C LEU A 19 -0.50 -1.12 -6.30
N TYR A 20 -1.32 -0.28 -5.68
CA TYR A 20 -0.90 1.04 -5.20
C TYR A 20 -0.59 0.92 -3.71
N ILE A 21 0.68 1.14 -3.36
CA ILE A 21 1.18 0.89 -2.02
C ILE A 21 1.64 2.21 -1.42
N THR A 22 1.02 2.60 -0.31
CA THR A 22 1.29 3.86 0.38
C THR A 22 1.92 3.60 1.73
N LEU A 23 3.07 4.22 2.02
CA LEU A 23 3.65 4.19 3.36
C LEU A 23 2.88 5.13 4.29
N VAL A 24 2.19 4.60 5.29
CA VAL A 24 1.37 5.41 6.22
C VAL A 24 2.00 5.59 7.60
N ARG A 25 3.05 4.81 7.93
CA ARG A 25 3.77 4.92 9.20
C ARG A 25 5.24 5.29 8.98
N GLY A 26 5.79 6.07 9.91
CA GLY A 26 7.19 6.48 9.93
C GLY A 26 8.19 5.34 10.04
N LEU A 27 9.40 5.58 9.52
CA LEU A 27 10.55 4.67 9.59
C LEU A 27 11.33 4.66 10.94
N PRO A 28 11.29 5.69 11.81
CA PRO A 28 11.96 5.64 13.11
C PRO A 28 11.49 4.45 13.96
N GLY A 29 12.41 3.80 14.69
CA GLY A 29 12.10 2.63 15.53
C GLY A 29 11.71 1.35 14.78
N THR A 30 11.66 1.37 13.45
CA THR A 30 11.34 0.18 12.65
C THR A 30 12.53 -0.77 12.52
N ARG A 31 12.26 -2.08 12.57
CA ARG A 31 13.27 -3.15 12.37
C ARG A 31 14.06 -2.91 11.07
N LYS A 32 15.39 -3.11 11.13
CA LYS A 32 16.31 -2.94 9.97
C LYS A 32 15.82 -3.70 8.72
N LEU A 33 15.29 -4.90 8.90
CA LEU A 33 14.75 -5.72 7.80
C LEU A 33 13.57 -5.04 7.09
N HIS A 34 12.58 -4.52 7.83
CA HIS A 34 11.44 -3.82 7.23
C HIS A 34 11.89 -2.55 6.51
N ARG A 35 12.86 -1.84 7.07
CA ARG A 35 13.43 -0.64 6.44
C ARG A 35 14.03 -0.96 5.07
N ARG A 36 14.84 -2.03 4.97
CA ARG A 36 15.41 -2.50 3.70
C ARG A 36 14.33 -2.89 2.69
N THR A 37 13.26 -3.56 3.14
CA THR A 37 12.13 -3.90 2.25
C THR A 37 11.42 -2.66 1.74
N LEU A 38 11.13 -1.69 2.60
CA LEU A 38 10.50 -0.44 2.20
C LEU A 38 11.39 0.36 1.23
N GLU A 39 12.70 0.41 1.49
CA GLU A 39 13.68 1.03 0.58
C GLU A 39 13.72 0.35 -0.79
N ALA A 40 13.73 -0.98 -0.81
CA ALA A 40 13.69 -1.78 -2.05
C ALA A 40 12.39 -1.56 -2.85
N MET A 41 11.27 -1.36 -2.16
CA MET A 41 9.98 -1.01 -2.77
C MET A 41 9.87 0.48 -3.16
N GLY A 42 10.88 1.31 -2.85
CA GLY A 42 10.88 2.75 -3.15
C GLY A 42 10.15 3.64 -2.13
N LEU A 43 9.70 3.08 -1.01
CA LEU A 43 8.94 3.75 0.05
C LEU A 43 9.87 4.37 1.10
N ARG A 44 10.49 5.50 0.74
CA ARG A 44 11.47 6.21 1.61
C ARG A 44 10.88 7.30 2.51
N ARG A 45 9.65 7.78 2.22
CA ARG A 45 8.99 8.88 2.94
C ARG A 45 7.53 8.52 3.21
N CYS A 46 6.98 9.00 4.34
CA CYS A 46 5.56 8.82 4.66
C CYS A 46 4.67 9.49 3.62
N HIS A 47 3.47 8.92 3.45
CA HIS A 47 2.45 9.32 2.48
C HIS A 47 2.89 9.25 1.01
N ARG A 48 4.04 8.63 0.73
CA ARG A 48 4.45 8.31 -0.64
C ARG A 48 3.73 7.05 -1.09
N THR A 49 3.07 7.14 -2.24
CA THR A 49 2.48 6.00 -2.96
C THR A 49 3.43 5.55 -4.08
N VAL A 50 3.61 4.25 -4.23
CA VAL A 50 4.36 3.64 -5.33
C VAL A 50 3.50 2.57 -5.99
N LEU A 51 3.56 2.53 -7.32
CA LEU A 51 2.92 1.53 -8.16
C LEU A 51 3.82 0.29 -8.29
N HIS A 52 3.28 -0.89 -8.07
CA HIS A 52 3.95 -2.17 -8.30
C HIS A 52 3.03 -3.18 -8.97
N SER A 53 3.57 -4.05 -9.81
CA SER A 53 2.82 -5.16 -10.39
C SER A 53 2.47 -6.20 -9.31
N ASN A 54 1.29 -6.80 -9.42
CA ASN A 54 0.78 -7.82 -8.50
C ASN A 54 1.45 -9.18 -8.74
N THR A 55 2.69 -9.30 -8.29
CA THR A 55 3.47 -10.55 -8.32
C THR A 55 3.53 -11.20 -6.94
N SER A 56 3.78 -12.51 -6.88
CA SER A 56 3.97 -13.23 -5.62
C SER A 56 5.10 -12.63 -4.76
N SER A 57 6.19 -12.21 -5.39
CA SER A 57 7.32 -11.54 -4.72
C SER A 57 6.91 -10.23 -4.04
N ILE A 58 6.19 -9.36 -4.75
CA ILE A 58 5.68 -8.10 -4.19
C ILE A 58 4.70 -8.36 -3.06
N ARG A 59 3.80 -9.34 -3.21
CA ARG A 59 2.88 -9.75 -2.13
C ARG A 59 3.63 -10.23 -0.88
N GLY A 60 4.72 -10.98 -1.04
CA GLY A 60 5.60 -11.39 0.06
C GLY A 60 6.25 -10.20 0.78
N MET A 61 6.78 -9.23 0.01
CA MET A 61 7.34 -8.00 0.56
C MET A 61 6.30 -7.19 1.33
N ILE A 62 5.10 -7.00 0.76
CA ILE A 62 3.96 -6.33 1.40
C ILE A 62 3.62 -7.01 2.73
N GLN A 63 3.52 -8.35 2.74
CA GLN A 63 3.15 -9.10 3.93
C GLN A 63 4.13 -8.87 5.09
N GLN A 64 5.43 -8.73 4.77
CA GLN A 64 6.46 -8.41 5.75
C GLN A 64 6.26 -7.02 6.39
N VAL A 65 5.80 -6.04 5.61
CA VAL A 65 5.63 -4.64 6.05
C VAL A 65 4.18 -4.20 6.24
N LYS A 66 3.22 -5.15 6.27
CA LYS A 66 1.76 -4.92 6.23
C LYS A 66 1.20 -3.94 7.25
N ARG A 67 1.88 -3.75 8.38
CA ARG A 67 1.46 -2.81 9.44
C ARG A 67 1.85 -1.35 9.16
N MET A 68 2.75 -1.13 8.21
CA MET A 68 3.30 0.19 7.87
C MET A 68 2.71 0.76 6.59
N VAL A 69 2.14 -0.11 5.73
CA VAL A 69 1.64 0.26 4.41
C VAL A 69 0.14 0.07 4.32
N VAL A 70 -0.49 0.87 3.47
CA VAL A 70 -1.85 0.64 2.97
C VAL A 70 -1.72 0.23 1.51
N VAL A 71 -2.50 -0.78 1.12
CA VAL A 71 -2.55 -1.27 -0.26
C VAL A 71 -3.94 -1.00 -0.81
N GLU A 72 -3.96 -0.44 -2.00
CA GLU A 72 -5.17 -0.14 -2.76
C GLU A 72 -5.09 -0.87 -4.11
N THR A 73 -6.23 -1.39 -4.56
CA THR A 73 -6.37 -1.89 -5.92
C THR A 73 -6.44 -0.71 -6.89
N GLU A 74 -6.23 -0.98 -8.18
CA GLU A 74 -6.28 0.07 -9.19
C GLU A 74 -7.61 0.84 -9.22
N GLU A 75 -8.74 0.13 -9.13
CA GLU A 75 -10.06 0.77 -9.11
C GLU A 75 -10.29 1.62 -7.85
N MET A 76 -9.81 1.16 -6.69
CA MET A 76 -9.86 1.96 -5.45
C MET A 76 -9.02 3.23 -5.55
N TYR A 77 -7.82 3.13 -6.13
CA TYR A 77 -6.94 4.29 -6.27
C TYR A 77 -7.50 5.33 -7.25
N LYS A 78 -8.08 4.89 -8.38
CA LYS A 78 -8.75 5.76 -9.35
C LYS A 78 -9.94 6.48 -8.72
N ALA A 79 -10.82 5.74 -8.03
CA ALA A 79 -12.02 6.29 -7.40
C ALA A 79 -11.71 7.27 -6.25
N ALA A 80 -10.54 7.16 -5.60
CA ALA A 80 -10.12 8.08 -4.55
C ALA A 80 -9.57 9.40 -5.10
N LYS A 81 -9.15 9.43 -6.37
CA LYS A 81 -8.58 10.60 -7.05
C LYS A 81 -9.54 11.31 -8.01
N SER A 82 -10.66 10.68 -8.37
CA SER A 82 -11.78 11.31 -9.07
C SER A 82 -12.61 12.17 -8.12
#